data_AF-A0A4R2U1V2-F1
#
_entry.id   AF-A0A4R2U1V2-F1
#
_cell.length_a   1.000
_cell.length_b   1.000
_cell.length_c   1.000
_cell.angle_alpha   90.00
_cell.angle_beta   90.00
_cell.angle_gamma   90.00
#
_symmetry.space_group_name_H-M   'P 1'
#
loop_
_entity.id
_entity.type
_entity.pdbx_description
1 polymer ?
#
loop_
_entity_poly.entity_id
_entity_poly.type
_entity_poly.pdbx_seq_one_letter_code
_entity_poly.pdbx_strand_id
1 'polypeptide(L)'
;MHIIEKILLIVISLGLVYILIKIISQKKTMQVMNKIGKEMISSGANFFGQESARFTQIRGNGVLALTKDKIYFQLLLQNKVIEMPLEKIERIEECRSHLGKTVGSINENCLQK
;
A
#
# COMPACT_ATOMS: atom_id res chain seq x y z
N MET A 1 1.01 -32.66 -25.66
CA MET A 1 0.64 -33.15 -24.31
C MET A 1 1.42 -32.41 -23.21
N HIS A 2 2.75 -32.41 -23.23
CA HIS A 2 3.59 -31.73 -22.22
C HIS A 2 3.39 -30.21 -22.06
N ILE A 3 2.96 -29.50 -23.10
CA ILE A 3 2.71 -28.05 -23.03
C ILE A 3 1.46 -27.76 -22.19
N ILE A 4 0.40 -28.56 -22.34
CA ILE A 4 -0.87 -28.38 -21.62
C ILE A 4 -0.67 -28.63 -20.12
N GLU A 5 0.09 -29.67 -19.76
CA GLU A 5 0.44 -29.96 -18.37
C GLU A 5 1.20 -28.79 -17.71
N LYS A 6 2.17 -28.20 -18.41
CA LYS A 6 2.92 -27.03 -17.91
C LYS A 6 2.03 -25.80 -17.76
N ILE A 7 1.13 -25.54 -18.71
CA ILE A 7 0.17 -24.43 -18.62
C ILE A 7 -0.75 -24.61 -17.41
N LEU A 8 -1.25 -25.83 -17.19
CA LEU A 8 -2.11 -26.14 -16.05
C LEU A 8 -1.38 -25.90 -14.72
N LEU A 9 -0.12 -26.34 -14.61
CA LEU A 9 0.71 -26.09 -13.42
C LEU A 9 0.94 -24.59 -13.17
N ILE A 10 1.19 -23.80 -14.21
CA ILE A 10 1.35 -22.35 -14.09
C ILE A 10 0.06 -21.70 -13.56
N VAL A 11 -1.09 -22.04 -14.14
CA VAL A 11 -2.39 -21.48 -13.71
C VAL A 11 -2.68 -21.82 -12.24
N ILE A 12 -2.44 -23.07 -11.83
CA ILE A 12 -2.61 -23.50 -10.43
C ILE A 12 -1.66 -22.70 -9.52
N SER A 13 -0.40 -22.57 -9.89
CA SER A 13 0.60 -21.83 -9.09
C SER A 13 0.22 -20.36 -8.91
N LEU A 14 -0.28 -19.70 -9.96
CA LEU A 14 -0.74 -18.32 -9.90
C LEU A 14 -1.97 -18.17 -9.00
N GLY A 15 -2.91 -19.11 -9.07
CA GLY A 15 -4.08 -19.16 -8.20
C GLY A 15 -3.70 -19.30 -6.72
N LEU A 16 -2.75 -20.19 -6.41
CA LEU A 16 -2.23 -20.36 -5.04
C LEU A 16 -1.55 -19.08 -4.53
N VAL A 17 -0.69 -18.45 -5.35
CA VAL A 17 -0.04 -17.18 -5.01
C VAL A 17 -1.08 -16.08 -4.74
N TYR A 18 -2.11 -15.97 -5.56
CA TYR A 18 -3.20 -15.01 -5.37
C TYR A 18 -3.93 -15.21 -4.03
N ILE A 19 -4.27 -16.46 -3.69
CA ILE A 19 -4.91 -16.80 -2.41
C ILE A 19 -4.01 -16.42 -1.23
N LEU A 20 -2.71 -16.73 -1.30
CA LEU A 20 -1.74 -16.39 -0.26
C LEU A 20 -1.66 -14.88 -0.03
N ILE A 21 -1.59 -14.08 -1.10
CA ILE A 21 -1.57 -12.61 -1.01
C ILE A 21 -2.85 -12.10 -0.33
N LYS A 22 -4.02 -12.64 -0.69
CA LYS A 22 -5.30 -12.24 -0.09
C LYS A 22 -5.33 -12.54 1.42
N ILE A 23 -4.89 -13.72 1.82
CA ILE A 23 -4.81 -14.13 3.24
C ILE A 23 -3.87 -13.20 4.01
N ILE A 24 -2.68 -12.94 3.48
CA ILE A 24 -1.70 -12.04 4.12
C ILE A 24 -2.29 -10.64 4.28
N SER A 25 -2.95 -10.13 3.25
CA SER A 25 -3.60 -8.80 3.26
C SER A 25 -4.67 -8.67 4.34
N GLN A 26 -5.55 -9.67 4.44
CA GLN A 26 -6.59 -9.69 5.47
C GLN A 26 -6.00 -9.80 6.88
N LYS A 27 -5.04 -10.71 7.07
CA LYS A 27 -4.38 -10.88 8.38
C LYS A 27 -3.65 -9.61 8.81
N LYS A 28 -3.04 -8.88 7.87
CA LYS A 28 -2.37 -7.61 8.15
C LYS A 28 -3.38 -6.53 8.55
N THR A 29 -4.48 -6.43 7.82
CA THR A 29 -5.58 -5.51 8.13
C THR A 29 -6.13 -5.77 9.52
N MET A 30 -6.36 -7.03 9.88
CA MET A 30 -6.83 -7.41 11.22
C MET A 30 -5.82 -7.06 12.32
N GLN A 31 -4.52 -7.25 12.08
CA GLN A 31 -3.49 -6.85 13.04
C GLN A 31 -3.47 -5.34 13.27
N VAL A 32 -3.62 -4.55 12.20
CA VAL A 32 -3.75 -3.10 12.30
C VAL A 32 -5.01 -2.74 13.09
N MET A 33 -6.17 -3.27 12.71
CA MET A 33 -7.44 -3.06 13.42
C MET A 33 -7.33 -3.36 14.92
N ASN A 34 -6.70 -4.47 15.30
CA ASN A 34 -6.53 -4.85 16.70
C ASN A 34 -5.56 -3.92 17.45
N LYS A 35 -4.56 -3.37 16.77
CA LYS A 35 -3.55 -2.50 17.39
C LYS A 35 -4.04 -1.07 17.59
N ILE A 36 -4.81 -0.55 16.64
CA ILE A 36 -5.15 0.89 16.60
C ILE A 36 -6.64 1.16 16.83
N GLY A 37 -7.47 0.13 16.77
CA GLY A 37 -8.91 0.24 16.98
C GLY A 37 -9.69 0.27 15.68
N LYS A 38 -11.01 0.34 15.82
CA LYS A 38 -11.99 0.25 14.72
C LYS A 38 -12.24 1.63 14.12
N GLU A 39 -11.22 2.19 13.49
CA GLU A 39 -11.30 3.50 12.82
C GLU A 39 -11.30 3.33 11.30
N MET A 40 -11.16 4.42 10.54
CA MET A 40 -11.25 4.38 9.07
C MET A 40 -10.01 3.69 8.50
N ILE A 41 -10.22 2.52 7.88
CA ILE A 41 -9.15 1.65 7.39
C ILE A 41 -9.30 1.40 5.90
N SER A 42 -8.21 1.60 5.18
CA SER A 42 -8.07 1.25 3.78
C SER A 42 -7.01 0.15 3.62
N SER A 43 -7.48 -1.04 3.26
CA SER A 43 -6.62 -2.18 2.94
C SER A 43 -6.11 -2.08 1.49
N GLY A 44 -4.81 -2.29 1.28
CA GLY A 44 -4.22 -2.21 -0.06
C GLY A 44 -3.89 -0.78 -0.51
N ALA A 45 -3.78 0.16 0.43
CA ALA A 45 -3.35 1.52 0.14
C ALA A 45 -1.91 1.55 -0.37
N ASN A 46 -1.64 2.41 -1.35
CA ASN A 46 -0.32 2.53 -1.98
C ASN A 46 0.57 3.51 -1.19
N PHE A 47 1.81 3.12 -0.91
CA PHE A 47 2.85 4.02 -0.38
C PHE A 47 3.95 4.24 -1.42
N PHE A 48 4.00 5.46 -1.96
CA PHE A 48 4.98 5.87 -2.98
C PHE A 48 6.29 6.39 -2.40
N GLY A 49 6.34 6.60 -1.09
CA GLY A 49 7.52 7.01 -0.37
C GLY A 49 7.32 8.28 0.44
N GLN A 50 8.40 8.72 1.06
CA GLN A 50 8.52 9.96 1.82
C GLN A 50 9.65 10.78 1.20
N GLU A 51 9.41 12.06 0.89
CA GLU A 51 10.41 12.92 0.23
C GLU A 51 11.69 13.06 1.06
N SER A 52 11.58 13.16 2.39
CA SER A 52 12.73 13.25 3.29
C SER A 52 13.51 11.93 3.44
N ALA A 53 13.00 10.81 2.93
CA ALA A 53 13.69 9.53 2.95
C ALA A 53 14.55 9.35 1.70
N ARG A 54 15.79 8.88 1.87
CA ARG A 54 16.75 8.64 0.78
C ARG A 54 16.23 7.59 -0.23
N PHE A 55 16.86 7.54 -1.41
CA PHE A 55 16.49 6.68 -2.54
C PHE A 55 16.32 5.17 -2.23
N THR A 56 16.89 4.68 -1.14
CA THR A 56 16.81 3.27 -0.72
C THR A 56 15.51 2.91 0.02
N GLN A 57 14.55 3.83 0.08
CA GLN A 57 13.28 3.58 0.73
C GLN A 57 12.45 2.50 0.02
N ILE A 58 11.91 1.60 0.84
CA ILE A 58 11.01 0.55 0.40
C ILE A 58 9.62 1.16 0.25
N ARG A 59 9.04 0.93 -0.93
CA ARG A 59 7.71 1.37 -1.36
C ARG A 59 6.79 0.14 -1.50
N GLY A 60 5.49 0.35 -1.56
CA GLY A 60 4.54 -0.73 -1.85
C GLY A 60 3.19 -0.56 -1.19
N ASN A 61 2.40 -1.61 -1.23
CA ASN A 61 1.03 -1.61 -0.73
C ASN A 61 1.03 -1.93 0.77
N GLY A 62 0.01 -1.45 1.46
CA GLY A 62 -0.13 -1.64 2.89
C GLY A 62 -1.53 -1.39 3.38
N VAL A 63 -1.65 -1.24 4.69
CA VAL A 63 -2.88 -0.87 5.37
C VAL A 63 -2.71 0.56 5.87
N LEU A 64 -3.58 1.44 5.43
CA LEU A 64 -3.70 2.81 5.92
C LEU A 64 -4.85 2.85 6.94
N ALA A 65 -4.59 3.41 8.10
CA ALA A 65 -5.57 3.67 9.13
C ALA A 65 -5.52 5.16 9.48
N LEU A 66 -6.69 5.80 9.52
CA LEU A 66 -6.85 7.14 10.07
C LEU A 66 -7.47 6.99 11.46
N THR A 67 -6.74 7.45 12.47
CA THR A 67 -7.18 7.48 13.85
C THR A 67 -7.69 8.84 14.27
N LYS A 68 -8.20 8.95 15.50
CA LYS A 68 -8.59 10.25 16.09
C LYS A 68 -7.43 11.26 16.17
N ASP A 69 -6.20 10.79 16.29
CA ASP A 69 -5.03 11.60 16.64
C ASP A 69 -3.87 11.48 15.63
N LYS A 70 -3.88 10.47 14.75
CA LYS A 70 -2.81 10.24 13.77
C LYS A 70 -3.26 9.50 12.51
N ILE A 71 -2.44 9.60 11.48
CA ILE A 71 -2.42 8.67 10.35
C ILE A 71 -1.39 7.57 10.64
N TYR A 72 -1.77 6.32 10.40
CA TYR A 72 -0.92 5.15 10.53
C TYR A 72 -0.90 4.37 9.23
N PHE A 73 0.29 4.05 8.73
CA PHE A 73 0.46 3.21 7.56
C PHE A 73 1.42 2.06 7.86
N GLN A 74 1.03 0.84 7.49
CA GLN A 74 1.90 -0.33 7.61
C GLN A 74 1.99 -1.10 6.30
N LEU A 75 3.23 -1.31 5.82
CA LEU A 75 3.50 -2.06 4.60
C LEU A 75 3.03 -3.52 4.73
N LEU A 76 2.57 -4.11 3.63
CA LEU A 76 2.02 -5.47 3.63
C LEU A 76 3.08 -6.52 3.95
N LEU A 77 4.21 -6.47 3.23
CA LEU A 77 5.30 -7.44 3.30
C LEU A 77 6.22 -7.22 4.51
N GLN A 78 6.30 -6.00 5.01
CA GLN A 78 7.26 -5.62 6.05
C GLN A 78 6.54 -5.14 7.30
N ASN A 79 7.18 -5.29 8.45
CA ASN A 79 6.67 -4.72 9.70
C ASN A 79 7.03 -3.25 9.87
N LYS A 80 7.46 -2.59 8.79
CA LYS A 80 7.71 -1.15 8.78
C LYS A 80 6.39 -0.40 8.87
N VAL A 81 6.37 0.54 9.81
CA VAL A 81 5.23 1.39 10.14
C VAL A 81 5.64 2.85 9.93
N ILE A 82 4.72 3.65 9.43
CA ILE A 82 4.85 5.10 9.28
C ILE A 82 3.67 5.70 10.04
N GLU A 83 3.96 6.59 10.99
CA GLU A 83 2.94 7.26 11.79
C GLU A 83 3.13 8.77 11.69
N MET A 84 2.03 9.51 11.57
CA MET A 84 2.02 10.97 11.51
C MET A 84 0.85 11.52 12.34
N PRO A 85 1.10 12.24 13.45
CA PRO A 85 0.06 12.93 14.21
C PRO A 85 -0.73 13.91 13.33
N LEU A 86 -2.04 13.98 13.51
CA LEU A 86 -2.90 14.87 12.69
C LEU A 86 -2.55 16.34 12.90
N GLU A 87 -2.15 16.72 14.12
CA GLU A 87 -1.69 18.07 14.46
C GLU A 87 -0.43 18.51 13.69
N LYS A 88 0.33 17.57 13.13
CA LYS A 88 1.53 17.85 12.33
C LYS A 88 1.25 17.91 10.83
N ILE A 89 0.01 17.69 10.41
CA ILE A 89 -0.37 17.75 9.00
C ILE A 89 -0.59 19.22 8.63
N GLU A 90 0.34 19.77 7.87
CA GLU A 90 0.25 21.16 7.40
C GLU A 90 -0.58 21.28 6.10
N ARG A 91 -0.55 20.25 5.25
CA ARG A 91 -1.23 20.24 3.95
C ARG A 91 -1.60 18.83 3.51
N ILE A 92 -2.73 18.70 2.81
CA ILE A 92 -3.15 17.48 2.10
C ILE A 92 -3.34 17.85 0.63
N GLU A 93 -2.87 16.98 -0.26
CA GLU A 93 -2.91 17.20 -1.71
C GLU A 93 -3.36 15.95 -2.45
N GLU A 94 -4.16 16.15 -3.48
CA GLU A 94 -4.41 15.12 -4.48
C GLU A 94 -3.37 15.24 -5.59
N CYS A 95 -2.37 14.36 -5.55
CA CYS A 95 -1.33 14.32 -6.57
C CYS A 95 -1.54 13.12 -7.50
N ARG A 96 -1.40 13.35 -8.82
CA ARG A 96 -1.37 12.24 -9.80
C ARG A 96 -0.02 11.56 -9.88
N SER A 97 1.05 12.24 -9.46
CA SER A 97 2.37 11.65 -9.35
C SER A 97 3.08 12.02 -8.05
N HIS A 98 3.86 11.08 -7.51
CA HIS A 98 4.71 11.31 -6.35
C HIS A 98 5.96 10.44 -6.43
N LEU A 99 7.14 11.03 -6.22
CA LEU A 99 8.45 10.35 -6.29
C LEU A 99 8.63 9.50 -7.57
N GLY A 100 8.20 10.02 -8.72
CA GLY A 100 8.31 9.37 -10.03
C GLY A 100 7.33 8.21 -10.26
N LYS A 101 6.29 8.05 -9.43
CA LYS A 101 5.19 7.10 -9.63
C LYS A 101 3.90 7.83 -9.94
N THR A 102 3.10 7.30 -10.86
CA THR A 102 1.83 7.91 -11.32
C THR A 102 0.65 7.00 -11.02
N VAL A 103 -0.50 7.58 -10.66
CA VAL A 103 -1.78 6.88 -10.49
C VAL A 103 -2.83 7.53 -11.38
N GLY A 104 -3.54 6.71 -12.16
CA GLY A 104 -4.57 7.17 -13.12
C GLY A 104 -4.00 7.66 -14.46
N SER A 105 -4.90 8.07 -15.37
CA SER A 105 -4.53 8.71 -16.65
C SER A 105 -4.09 10.16 -16.45
N ILE A 106 -3.20 10.67 -17.30
CA ILE A 106 -2.54 11.97 -17.18
C ILE A 106 -3.55 13.11 -17.45
N ASN A 107 -3.64 14.10 -16.55
CA ASN A 107 -4.09 15.46 -16.88
C ASN A 107 -2.89 16.38 -16.72
N GLU A 108 -2.73 17.32 -17.64
CA GLU A 108 -1.54 18.14 -17.85
C GLU A 108 -1.23 19.13 -16.71
N ASN A 109 -2.13 19.28 -15.73
CA ASN A 109 -1.99 20.24 -14.62
C ASN A 109 -1.05 19.80 -13.48
N CYS A 110 -0.44 18.61 -13.54
CA CYS A 110 0.39 18.08 -12.44
C CYS A 110 1.91 18.18 -12.71
N LEU A 111 2.33 18.82 -13.81
CA LEU A 111 3.73 18.95 -14.23
C LEU A 111 4.42 20.25 -13.82
N GLN A 112 3.76 21.12 -13.03
CA GLN A 112 4.40 22.32 -12.51
C GLN A 112 4.74 22.13 -11.04
N LYS A 113 5.98 21.71 -10.78
CA LYS A 113 6.69 22.01 -9.54
C LYS A 113 8.01 22.64 -9.91
#